data_AF-A0A9X6AER7-F1
#
_entry.id   AF-A0A9X6AER7-F1
#
_cell.length_a   1.000
_cell.length_b   1.000
_cell.length_c   1.000
_cell.angle_alpha   90.00
_cell.angle_beta   90.00
_cell.angle_gamma   90.00
#
_symmetry.space_group_name_H-M   'P 1'
#
loop_
_entity.id
_entity.type
_entity.pdbx_description
1 polymer ?
#
loop_
_entity_poly.entity_id
_entity_poly.type
_entity_poly.pdbx_seq_one_letter_code
_entity_poly.pdbx_strand_id
1 'polypeptide(L)' 'MLRTMFKSKIHRATVTQADLHYVGSVTIDADLLDAADLLPGELVHIVDITNGARLETYV' A
#
# COMPACT_ATOMS: atom_id res chain seq x y z
N MET A 1 7.19 2.32 -27.20
CA MET A 1 7.19 3.17 -25.97
C MET A 1 6.28 2.51 -24.94
N LEU A 2 6.72 2.38 -23.69
CA LEU A 2 5.90 1.86 -22.59
C LEU A 2 5.37 3.04 -21.75
N ARG A 3 4.17 2.90 -21.18
CA ARG A 3 3.54 3.90 -20.31
C ARG A 3 3.27 3.28 -18.94
N THR A 4 3.56 4.02 -17.88
CA THR A 4 3.13 3.67 -16.52
C THR A 4 1.72 4.18 -16.32
N MET A 5 0.79 3.29 -15.98
CA MET A 5 -0.59 3.61 -15.70
C MET A 5 -0.89 3.30 -14.24
N PHE A 6 -1.91 3.95 -13.69
CA PHE A 6 -2.41 3.63 -12.36
C PHE A 6 -3.21 2.33 -12.40
N LYS A 7 -2.61 1.24 -11.91
CA LYS A 7 -3.22 -0.10 -11.91
C LYS A 7 -4.43 -0.16 -10.99
N SER A 8 -4.25 0.15 -9.70
CA SER A 8 -5.28 -0.02 -8.67
C SER A 8 -5.01 0.83 -7.42
N LYS A 9 -5.98 0.86 -6.49
CA LYS A 9 -5.83 1.48 -5.16
C LYS A 9 -6.82 0.97 -4.13
N ILE A 10 -6.42 1.09 -2.87
CA ILE A 10 -7.32 1.10 -1.72
C ILE A 10 -7.49 2.56 -1.28
N HIS A 11 -8.71 3.08 -1.36
CA HIS A 11 -8.97 4.50 -1.09
C HIS A 11 -9.43 4.73 0.35
N ARG A 12 -8.72 5.62 1.08
CA ARG A 12 -9.05 6.04 2.46
C ARG A 12 -9.13 4.89 3.47
N ALA A 13 -8.23 3.91 3.33
CA ALA A 13 -8.01 2.94 4.40
C ALA A 13 -7.51 3.65 5.68
N THR A 14 -7.79 3.03 6.82
CA THR A 14 -7.31 3.49 8.13
C THR A 14 -6.16 2.60 8.57
N VAL A 15 -5.05 3.20 9.02
CA VAL A 15 -3.96 2.45 9.62
C VAL A 15 -4.45 1.80 10.91
N THR A 16 -4.40 0.48 10.99
CA THR A 16 -4.84 -0.30 12.15
C THR A 16 -3.71 -0.56 13.15
N GLN A 17 -2.46 -0.59 12.68
CA GLN A 17 -1.26 -0.82 13.51
C GLN A 17 -0.02 -0.17 12.86
N ALA A 18 0.93 0.27 13.69
CA ALA A 18 2.26 0.71 13.26
C ALA A 18 3.30 0.31 14.33
N ASP A 19 4.39 -0.32 13.91
CA ASP A 19 5.50 -0.73 14.77
C ASP A 19 6.83 -0.36 14.11
N LEU A 20 7.64 0.44 14.80
CA LEU A 20 8.95 0.91 14.33
C LEU A 20 9.99 -0.22 14.24
N HIS A 21 9.84 -1.26 15.04
CA HIS A 21 10.79 -2.37 15.14
C HIS A 21 10.35 -3.61 14.37
N TYR A 22 9.13 -3.61 13.81
CA TYR A 22 8.68 -4.66 12.91
C TYR A 22 9.48 -4.60 11.60
N VAL A 23 10.19 -5.68 11.31
CA VAL A 23 10.94 -5.83 10.07
C VAL A 23 10.01 -6.42 9.02
N GLY A 24 9.36 -5.54 8.27
CA GLY A 24 8.46 -5.89 7.18
C GLY A 24 7.99 -4.65 6.43
N SER A 25 7.05 -4.87 5.53
CA SER A 25 6.42 -3.85 4.70
C SER A 25 5.02 -3.49 5.21
N VAL A 26 4.10 -3.05 4.33
CA VAL A 26 2.71 -2.80 4.72
C VAL A 26 1.88 -4.07 4.62
N THR A 27 1.43 -4.60 5.75
CA THR A 27 0.48 -5.70 5.76
C THR A 27 -0.94 -5.19 5.50
N ILE A 28 -1.65 -5.85 4.59
CA ILE A 28 -3.01 -5.48 4.16
C ILE A 28 -3.89 -6.73 4.26
N ASP A 29 -5.17 -6.54 4.61
CA ASP A 29 -6.18 -7.60 4.61
C ASP A 29 -6.26 -8.29 3.24
N ALA A 30 -6.33 -9.63 3.23
CA ALA A 30 -6.38 -10.42 2.00
C ALA A 30 -7.56 -10.02 1.08
N ASP A 31 -8.73 -9.70 1.66
CA ASP A 31 -9.90 -9.31 0.87
C ASP A 31 -9.66 -7.97 0.15
N LEU A 32 -8.90 -7.06 0.77
CA LEU A 32 -8.54 -5.78 0.16
C LEU A 32 -7.48 -5.94 -0.93
N LEU A 33 -6.55 -6.89 -0.76
CA LEU A 33 -5.56 -7.22 -1.79
C LEU A 33 -6.24 -7.80 -3.03
N ASP A 34 -7.14 -8.75 -2.85
CA ASP A 34 -7.91 -9.35 -3.93
C ASP A 34 -8.79 -8.30 -4.64
N ALA A 35 -9.48 -7.44 -3.88
CA ALA A 35 -10.32 -6.39 -4.44
C ALA A 35 -9.51 -5.31 -5.19
N ALA A 36 -8.28 -5.05 -4.78
CA ALA A 36 -7.37 -4.09 -5.41
C ALA A 36 -6.41 -4.74 -6.42
N ASP A 37 -6.52 -6.04 -6.71
CA ASP A 37 -5.60 -6.75 -7.60
C ASP A 37 -4.12 -6.51 -7.22
N LEU A 38 -3.76 -6.63 -5.93
CA LEU A 38 -2.39 -6.45 -5.44
C LEU A 38 -1.77 -7.79 -5.04
N LEU A 39 -0.52 -8.02 -5.45
CA LEU A 39 0.21 -9.23 -5.13
C LEU A 39 1.22 -9.03 -3.97
N PRO A 40 1.51 -10.06 -3.17
CA PRO A 40 2.59 -10.00 -2.19
C PRO A 40 3.93 -9.65 -2.86
N GLY A 41 4.65 -8.68 -2.29
CA GLY A 41 5.88 -8.14 -2.85
C GLY A 41 5.70 -7.09 -3.97
N GLU A 42 4.47 -6.74 -4.35
CA GLU A 42 4.21 -5.70 -5.34
C GLU A 42 4.51 -4.31 -4.77
N LEU A 43 5.22 -3.47 -5.55
CA LEU A 43 5.52 -2.09 -5.16
C LEU A 43 4.22 -1.28 -5.04
N VAL A 44 4.07 -0.59 -3.91
CA VAL A 44 2.93 0.29 -3.63
C VAL A 44 3.40 1.66 -3.16
N HIS A 45 2.56 2.66 -3.46
CA HIS A 45 2.70 4.00 -2.92
C HIS A 45 1.72 4.21 -1.76
N ILE A 46 2.22 4.61 -0.60
CA ILE A 46 1.40 5.03 0.54
C ILE A 46 1.38 6.55 0.58
N VAL A 47 0.18 7.12 0.58
CA VAL A 47 -0.06 8.57 0.66
C VAL A 47 -0.91 8.83 1.89
N ASP A 48 -0.28 9.28 2.97
CA ASP A 48 -0.95 9.59 4.24
C ASP A 48 -1.64 10.96 4.12
N ILE A 49 -2.97 10.95 4.19
CA ILE A 49 -3.78 12.17 4.09
C ILE A 49 -3.79 13.01 5.37
N THR A 50 -3.37 12.45 6.50
CA THR A 50 -3.38 13.10 7.82
C THR A 50 -2.19 14.04 7.96
N ASN A 51 -0.99 13.59 7.56
CA ASN A 51 0.26 14.34 7.72
C ASN A 51 0.97 14.66 6.38
N GLY A 52 0.49 14.12 5.25
CA GLY A 52 1.07 14.35 3.93
C GLY A 52 2.29 13.47 3.60
N ALA A 53 2.67 12.53 4.46
CA ALA A 53 3.78 11.62 4.21
C ALA A 53 3.54 10.76 2.96
N ARG A 54 4.62 10.49 2.23
CA ARG A 54 4.62 9.70 1.00
C ARG A 54 5.73 8.68 1.05
N LEU A 55 5.37 7.41 0.92
CA LEU A 55 6.30 6.29 1.02
C LEU A 55 6.12 5.34 -0.16
N GLU A 56 7.20 4.67 -0.50
CA GLU A 56 7.23 3.55 -1.43
C GLU A 56 7.69 2.31 -0.67
N THR A 57 6.94 1.22 -0.77
CA THR A 57 7.25 -0.06 -0.14
C THR A 57 6.59 -1.18 -0.93
N TYR A 58 6.53 -2.39 -0.40
CA TYR A 58 5.78 -3.51 -0.97
C TYR A 58 4.60 -3.91 -0.08
N VAL A 59 3.68 -4.73 -0.60
CA VAL A 59 2.71 -5.43 0.24
C VAL A 59 3.35 -6.65 0.88
#